data_AF-A0A2V8BTC3-F1
#
_entry.id   AF-A0A2V8BTC3-F1
#
_cell.length_a   1.000
_cell.length_b   1.000
_cell.length_c   1.000
_cell.angle_alpha   90.00
_cell.angle_beta   90.00
_cell.angle_gamma   90.00
#
_symmetry.space_group_name_H-M   'P 1'
#
loop_
_entity.id
_entity.type
_entity.pdbx_description
1 polymer ?
#
loop_
_entity_poly.entity_id
_entity_poly.type
_entity_poly.pdbx_seq_one_letter_code
_entity_poly.pdbx_strand_id
1 'polypeptide(L)' 'MLISGRGSNLQSIINAVRSGQLDATVAVVISNRADAAGLRRARGAGIETVCLQPHDHADRDAYDRALVQTLC' A
#
# COMPACT_ATOMS: atom_id res chain seq x y z
N MET A 1 0.91 0.70 4.47
CA MET A 1 -0.56 0.66 4.28
C MET A 1 -0.91 -0.41 3.25
N LEU A 2 -1.91 -1.26 3.53
CA LEU A 2 -2.35 -2.31 2.60
C LEU A 2 -3.58 -1.88 1.80
N ILE A 3 -3.65 -2.21 0.51
CA ILE A 3 -4.79 -1.91 -0.37
C ILE A 3 -5.11 -3.09 -1.30
N SER A 4 -6.34 -3.14 -1.81
CA SER A 4 -6.80 -4.15 -2.79
C SER A 4 -7.63 -3.56 -3.94
N GLY A 5 -7.66 -2.23 -4.10
CA GLY A 5 -8.56 -1.61 -5.07
C GLY A 5 -8.38 -0.09 -5.23
N ARG A 6 -9.50 0.65 -5.26
CA ARG A 6 -9.52 2.09 -5.63
C ARG A 6 -8.69 2.99 -4.71
N GLY A 7 -8.46 2.60 -3.45
CA GLY A 7 -7.67 3.38 -2.50
C GLY A 7 -8.35 4.67 -2.04
N SER A 8 -9.67 4.66 -1.79
CA SER A 8 -10.36 5.81 -1.18
C SER A 8 -9.84 6.10 0.22
N ASN A 9 -9.66 5.07 1.06
CA ASN A 9 -9.09 5.23 2.39
C ASN A 9 -7.64 5.75 2.33
N LEU A 10 -6.85 5.27 1.36
CA LEU A 10 -5.52 5.78 1.11
C LEU A 10 -5.56 7.29 0.81
N GLN A 11 -6.48 7.73 -0.05
CA GLN A 11 -6.62 9.15 -0.36
C GLN A 11 -7.00 9.97 0.87
N SER A 12 -7.92 9.47 1.71
CA SER A 12 -8.30 10.15 2.95
C SER A 12 -7.11 10.30 3.91
N ILE A 13 -6.30 9.24 4.07
CA ILE A 13 -5.10 9.29 4.92
C ILE A 13 -4.06 10.25 4.34
N ILE A 14 -3.80 10.20 3.03
CA ILE A 14 -2.89 11.15 2.36
C ILE A 14 -3.34 12.59 2.61
N ASN A 15 -4.64 12.85 2.48
CA ASN A 15 -5.19 14.18 2.71
C ASN A 15 -5.04 14.62 4.18
N ALA A 16 -5.31 13.73 5.14
CA ALA A 16 -5.18 14.02 6.56
C ALA A 16 -3.72 14.29 6.98
N VAL A 17 -2.76 13.55 6.41
CA VAL A 17 -1.33 13.80 6.62
C VAL A 17 -0.93 15.15 6.05
N ARG A 18 -1.31 15.42 4.79
CA ARG A 18 -0.97 16.70 4.10
C ARG A 18 -1.60 17.93 4.75
N SER A 19 -2.78 17.78 5.36
CA SER A 19 -3.47 18.87 6.05
C SER A 19 -2.97 19.08 7.48
N GLY A 20 -2.09 18.21 7.99
CA GLY A 20 -1.65 18.23 9.39
C GLY A 20 -2.71 17.74 10.39
N GLN A 21 -3.83 17.19 9.92
CA GLN A 21 -4.84 16.56 10.78
C GLN A 21 -4.35 15.24 11.38
N LEU A 22 -3.39 14.60 10.70
CA LEU A 22 -2.75 13.37 11.14
C LEU A 22 -1.23 13.57 11.10
N ASP A 23 -0.60 13.57 12.28
CA ASP A 23 0.86 13.57 12.40
C ASP A 23 1.40 12.15 12.17
N ALA A 24 1.48 11.76 10.90
CA ALA A 24 1.98 10.46 10.47
C ALA A 24 2.62 10.55 9.09
N THR A 25 3.46 9.58 8.76
CA THR A 25 4.01 9.40 7.42
C THR A 25 3.53 8.07 6.85
N VAL A 26 3.00 8.08 5.63
CA VAL A 26 2.73 6.84 4.90
C VAL A 26 4.04 6.39 4.25
N ALA A 27 4.77 5.50 4.93
CA ALA A 27 6.07 5.02 4.44
C ALA A 27 5.93 4.21 3.14
N VAL A 28 5.03 3.24 3.11
CA VAL A 28 4.83 2.33 1.97
C VAL A 28 3.36 2.01 1.76
N VAL A 29 2.95 1.81 0.51
CA VAL A 29 1.66 1.27 0.10
C VAL A 29 1.86 -0.07 -0.60
N ILE A 30 1.31 -1.14 -0.04
CA ILE A 30 1.40 -2.49 -0.58
C ILE A 30 0.04 -2.88 -1.14
N SER A 31 -0.01 -3.36 -2.37
CA SER A 31 -1.22 -3.90 -3.00
C SER A 31 -1.08 -5.39 -3.27
N ASN A 32 -2.18 -6.12 -3.13
CA ASN A 32 -2.26 -7.50 -3.59
C ASN A 32 -2.66 -7.64 -5.08
N ARG A 33 -2.82 -6.50 -5.77
CA ARG A 33 -3.28 -6.39 -7.15
C ARG A 33 -2.49 -5.32 -7.91
N ALA A 34 -1.90 -5.68 -9.04
CA ALA A 34 -1.08 -4.78 -9.85
C ALA A 34 -1.89 -3.64 -10.49
N ASP A 35 -3.18 -3.89 -10.78
CA ASP A 35 -4.09 -2.93 -11.43
C ASP A 35 -4.77 -1.95 -10.46
N ALA A 36 -4.53 -2.09 -9.15
CA ALA A 36 -5.17 -1.30 -8.12
C ALA A 36 -4.96 0.21 -8.34
N ALA A 37 -6.05 0.95 -8.55
CA ALA A 37 -5.98 2.40 -8.77
C ALA A 37 -5.36 3.15 -7.56
N GLY A 38 -5.40 2.57 -6.36
CA GLY A 38 -4.70 3.10 -5.19
C GLY A 38 -3.18 3.18 -5.35
N LEU A 39 -2.55 2.28 -6.12
CA LEU A 39 -1.10 2.35 -6.40
C LEU A 39 -0.75 3.62 -7.19
N ARG A 40 -1.58 4.01 -8.16
CA ARG A 40 -1.38 5.25 -8.92
C ARG A 40 -1.50 6.48 -8.03
N ARG A 41 -2.44 6.47 -7.07
CA ARG A 41 -2.60 7.54 -6.07
C ARG A 41 -1.40 7.67 -5.15
N ALA A 42 -0.90 6.54 -4.64
CA ALA A 42 0.30 6.50 -3.80
C ALA A 42 1.52 7.07 -4.53
N ARG A 43 1.79 6.60 -5.75
CA ARG A 43 2.89 7.12 -6.59
C ARG A 43 2.74 8.62 -6.87
N GLY A 44 1.53 9.07 -7.23
CA GLY A 44 1.24 10.49 -7.44
C GLY A 44 1.40 11.35 -6.18
N ALA A 45 1.40 10.73 -5.00
CA ALA A 45 1.67 11.38 -3.73
C ALA A 45 3.14 11.29 -3.28
N GLY A 46 4.02 10.67 -4.07
CA GLY A 46 5.42 10.45 -3.73
C GLY A 46 5.65 9.33 -2.71
N ILE A 47 4.68 8.44 -2.51
CA ILE A 47 4.74 7.35 -1.55
C ILE A 47 5.27 6.09 -2.23
N GLU A 48 6.16 5.37 -1.55
CA GLU A 48 6.68 4.08 -2.02
C GLU A 48 5.55 3.08 -2.25
N THR A 49 5.62 2.33 -3.35
CA THR A 49 4.60 1.35 -3.69
C THR A 49 5.18 -0.02 -4.01
N VAL A 50 4.61 -1.06 -3.42
CA VAL A 50 4.95 -2.45 -3.70
C VAL A 50 3.69 -3.21 -4.10
N CYS A 51 3.82 -4.16 -5.01
CA CYS A 51 2.75 -5.08 -5.37
C CYS A 51 3.23 -6.51 -5.09
N LEU A 52 2.52 -7.22 -4.22
CA LEU A 52 2.76 -8.63 -3.91
C LEU A 52 1.50 -9.41 -4.30
N GLN A 53 1.53 -10.22 -5.35
CA GLN A 53 0.35 -10.95 -5.77
C GLN A 53 0.32 -12.32 -5.08
N PRO A 54 -0.77 -12.72 -4.40
CA PRO A 54 -0.81 -14.00 -3.70
C PRO A 54 -0.50 -15.23 -4.56
N HIS A 55 -0.77 -15.18 -5.86
CA HIS A 55 -0.47 -16.27 -6.80
C HIS A 55 1.02 -16.42 -7.14
N ASP A 56 1.84 -15.40 -6.84
CA ASP A 56 3.29 -15.46 -7.01
C ASP A 56 3.99 -16.20 -5.85
N HIS A 57 3.22 -16.67 -4.86
CA HIS A 57 3.73 -17.36 -3.67
C HIS A 57 3.15 -18.78 -3.55
N ALA A 58 3.97 -19.69 -3.02
CA ALA A 58 3.63 -21.11 -2.91
C ALA A 58 2.43 -21.38 -1.99
N ASP A 59 2.29 -20.58 -0.93
CA ASP A 59 1.23 -20.68 0.05
C ASP A 59 1.00 -19.32 0.74
N ARG A 60 0.01 -19.29 1.64
CA ARG A 60 -0.34 -18.10 2.42
C ARG A 60 0.79 -17.66 3.36
N ASP A 61 1.53 -18.59 3.95
CA ASP A 61 2.60 -18.26 4.88
C ASP A 61 3.79 -17.61 4.15
N ALA A 62 4.08 -18.05 2.92
CA ALA A 62 5.08 -17.46 2.05
C ALA A 62 4.68 -16.04 1.61
N TYR A 63 3.40 -15.82 1.32
CA TYR A 63 2.87 -14.49 1.05
C TYR A 63 3.00 -13.57 2.27
N ASP A 64 2.59 -14.03 3.45
CA ASP A 64 2.64 -13.24 4.68
C ASP A 64 4.10 -12.91 5.05
N ARG A 65 5.06 -13.84 4.85
CA ARG A 65 6.49 -13.56 5.01
C ARG A 65 6.99 -12.47 4.07
N ALA A 66 6.63 -12.53 2.79
CA ALA A 66 7.02 -11.49 1.82
C ALA A 66 6.41 -10.12 2.16
N LEU A 67 5.17 -10.12 2.68
CA LEU A 67 4.50 -8.90 3.15
C LEU A 67 5.22 -8.29 4.36
N VAL A 68 5.62 -9.11 5.33
CA VAL A 68 6.40 -8.64 6.49
C VAL A 68 7.77 -8.13 6.07
N GLN A 69 8.47 -8.81 5.15
CA GLN A 69 9.76 -8.34 4.64
C GLN A 69 9.68 -6.97 3.97
N THR A 70 8.54 -6.64 3.36
CA THR A 70 8.31 -5.31 2.76
C THR A 70 8.08 -4.21 3.80
N LEU A 71 7.75 -4.57 5.04
CA LEU A 71 7.48 -3.63 6.13
C LEU A 71 8.70 -3.36 7.01
N CYS A 72 9.78 -4.13 6.85
CA CYS A 72 11.04 -3.99 7.58
C CYS A 72 12.00 -3.05 6.84
#